data_AF-A0A1B6G0R4-F1
#
_entry.id   AF-A0A1B6G0R4-F1
#
_cell.length_a   1.000
_cell.length_b   1.000
_cell.length_c   1.000
_cell.angle_alpha   90.00
_cell.angle_beta   90.00
_cell.angle_gamma   90.00
#
_symmetry.space_group_name_H-M   'P 1'
#
loop_
_entity.id
_entity.type
_entity.pdbx_description
1 polymer ?
#
loop_
_entity_poly.entity_id
_entity_poly.type
_entity_poly.pdbx_seq_one_letter_code
_entity_poly.pdbx_strand_id
1 'polypeptide(L)'
;EVRSSRELLLNPVLISRNEKEKVLIESSVNSIRISIAIKQADDIEKILCKKFMRFMQMRAENFVIIRRKAVQGYDISFLITNFHTEQMYKHKLVDFVLHFMEEIDKEISEMKLAVNARARIVSEEFLKRF
;
A
#
# COMPACT_ATOMS: atom_id res chain seq x y z
N GLU A 1 -1.95 17.85 3.71
CA GLU A 1 -1.67 17.88 2.25
C GLU A 1 -1.05 19.19 1.76
N VAL A 2 -1.68 20.35 2.01
CA VAL A 2 -1.28 21.67 1.45
C VAL A 2 0.05 22.21 2.03
N ARG A 3 0.35 21.93 3.32
CA ARG A 3 1.60 22.33 4.00
C ARG A 3 1.93 23.84 3.95
N SER A 4 0.92 24.71 3.83
CA SER A 4 1.09 26.16 3.83
C SER A 4 1.46 26.73 5.21
N SER A 5 0.97 26.09 6.27
CA SER A 5 1.14 26.50 7.67
C SER A 5 2.04 25.52 8.39
N ARG A 6 3.22 25.98 8.83
CA ARG A 6 4.23 25.12 9.48
C ARG A 6 3.83 24.76 10.90
N GLU A 7 3.15 25.67 11.59
CA GLU A 7 2.63 25.53 12.95
C GLU A 7 1.57 24.41 13.09
N LEU A 8 0.94 24.02 11.97
CA LEU A 8 -0.04 22.93 11.94
C LEU A 8 0.58 21.56 11.65
N LEU A 9 1.87 21.52 11.32
CA LEU A 9 2.59 20.29 10.99
C LEU A 9 3.28 19.73 12.23
N LEU A 10 3.10 18.45 12.48
CA LEU A 10 3.84 17.73 13.50
C LEU A 10 5.11 17.10 12.90
N ASN A 11 6.00 16.66 13.77
CA ASN A 11 7.24 16.00 13.35
C ASN A 11 6.91 14.69 12.62
N PRO A 12 7.38 14.50 11.37
CA PRO A 12 7.25 13.23 10.67
C PRO A 12 8.00 12.12 11.40
N VAL A 13 7.41 10.93 11.44
CA VAL A 13 8.01 9.73 12.04
C VAL A 13 8.25 8.70 10.95
N LEU A 14 9.47 8.17 10.87
CA LEU A 14 9.82 7.06 9.99
C LEU A 14 10.03 5.81 10.83
N ILE A 15 9.25 4.77 10.56
CA ILE A 15 9.39 3.44 11.16
C ILE A 15 9.94 2.53 10.08
N SER A 16 11.14 1.98 10.27
CA SER A 16 11.80 1.11 9.29
C SER A 16 12.09 -0.23 9.93
N ARG A 17 11.67 -1.31 9.25
CA ARG A 17 12.04 -2.68 9.60
C ARG A 17 13.40 -3.02 9.00
N ASN A 18 13.63 -2.57 7.76
CA ASN A 18 14.89 -2.64 7.04
C ASN A 18 14.92 -1.55 5.95
N GLU A 19 15.98 -1.51 5.14
CA GLU A 19 16.17 -0.49 4.10
C GLU A 19 15.03 -0.43 3.06
N LYS A 20 14.34 -1.56 2.83
CA LYS A 20 13.28 -1.71 1.82
C LYS A 20 11.88 -1.57 2.41
N GLU A 21 11.67 -2.02 3.63
CA GLU A 21 10.40 -2.01 4.35
C GLU A 21 10.36 -0.86 5.37
N LYS A 22 9.59 0.17 5.05
CA LYS A 22 9.46 1.36 5.91
C LYS A 22 8.12 2.05 5.76
N VAL A 23 7.69 2.70 6.82
CA VAL A 23 6.46 3.48 6.91
C VAL A 23 6.79 4.89 7.35
N LEU A 24 6.38 5.87 6.56
CA LEU A 24 6.47 7.28 6.90
C LEU A 24 5.10 7.79 7.34
N ILE A 25 5.04 8.32 8.55
CA ILE A 25 3.86 8.90 9.16
C ILE A 25 4.05 10.41 9.25
N GLU A 26 3.16 11.15 8.61
CA GLU A 26 3.17 12.60 8.59
C GLU A 26 1.86 13.11 9.17
N SER A 27 1.94 13.65 10.37
CA SER A 27 0.77 14.11 11.12
C SER A 27 0.62 15.62 11.06
N SER A 28 -0.62 16.07 11.12
CA SER A 28 -1.00 17.48 11.26
C SER A 28 -2.22 17.56 12.18
N VAL A 29 -2.65 18.78 12.51
CA VAL A 29 -3.79 19.01 13.41
C VAL A 29 -5.09 18.37 12.90
N ASN A 30 -5.31 18.33 11.58
CA ASN A 30 -6.59 17.88 10.99
C ASN A 30 -6.48 16.67 10.06
N SER A 31 -5.27 16.15 9.83
CA SER A 31 -5.05 15.01 8.95
C SER A 31 -3.76 14.28 9.24
N ILE A 32 -3.74 12.99 8.94
CA ILE A 32 -2.57 12.12 9.00
C ILE A 32 -2.37 11.48 7.62
N ARG A 33 -1.13 11.46 7.16
CA ARG A 33 -0.73 10.73 5.97
C ARG A 33 0.21 9.60 6.35
N ILE A 34 -0.11 8.38 5.91
CA ILE A 34 0.68 7.18 6.19
C ILE A 34 1.13 6.63 4.85
N SER A 35 2.44 6.60 4.60
CA SER A 35 3.02 6.10 3.35
C SER A 35 3.85 4.87 3.61
N ILE A 36 3.63 3.81 2.83
CA ILE A 36 4.15 2.47 3.09
C ILE A 36 5.00 2.04 1.89
N ALA A 37 6.23 1.60 2.18
CA ALA A 37 7.11 0.89 1.26
C ALA A 37 7.03 -0.60 1.58
N ILE A 38 6.59 -1.37 0.59
CA ILE A 38 6.27 -2.79 0.72
C ILE A 38 7.47 -3.62 0.28
N LYS A 39 7.64 -4.79 0.88
CA LYS A 39 8.70 -5.73 0.52
C LYS A 39 8.55 -6.15 -0.95
N GLN A 40 9.64 -6.04 -1.71
CA GLN A 40 9.73 -6.48 -3.10
C GLN A 40 11.05 -7.26 -3.27
N ALA A 41 10.96 -8.59 -3.30
CA ALA A 41 12.15 -9.45 -3.33
C ALA A 41 12.75 -9.58 -4.73
N ASP A 42 11.92 -9.54 -5.78
CA ASP A 42 12.33 -9.66 -7.17
C ASP A 42 11.51 -8.80 -8.14
N ASP A 43 11.85 -8.83 -9.42
CA ASP A 43 11.19 -8.05 -10.46
C ASP A 43 9.72 -8.45 -10.70
N ILE A 44 9.37 -9.71 -10.46
CA ILE A 44 7.98 -10.19 -10.58
C ILE A 44 7.15 -9.55 -9.47
N GLU A 45 7.59 -9.63 -8.21
CA GLU A 45 6.92 -9.01 -7.07
C GLU A 45 6.83 -7.49 -7.22
N LYS A 46 7.87 -6.84 -7.75
CA LYS A 46 7.85 -5.41 -8.05
C LYS A 46 6.75 -5.03 -9.02
N ILE A 47 6.56 -5.81 -10.09
CA ILE A 47 5.48 -5.56 -11.07
C ILE A 47 4.11 -5.88 -10.46
N LEU A 48 3.99 -6.97 -9.70
CA LEU A 48 2.75 -7.38 -9.04
C LEU A 48 2.30 -6.35 -8.00
N CYS A 49 3.19 -5.95 -7.10
CA CYS A 49 2.99 -4.89 -6.11
C CYS A 49 2.52 -3.60 -6.80
N LYS A 50 3.25 -3.13 -7.82
CA LYS A 50 2.91 -1.91 -8.56
C LYS A 50 1.52 -1.99 -9.20
N LYS A 51 1.17 -3.13 -9.80
CA LYS A 51 -0.16 -3.33 -10.42
C LYS A 51 -1.27 -3.38 -9.36
N PHE A 52 -1.04 -4.08 -8.26
CA PHE A 52 -2.00 -4.18 -7.16
C PHE A 52 -2.25 -2.83 -6.48
N MET A 53 -1.18 -2.09 -6.16
CA MET A 53 -1.30 -0.74 -5.60
C MET A 53 -2.06 0.20 -6.54
N ARG A 54 -1.77 0.15 -7.84
CA ARG A 54 -2.51 0.93 -8.84
C ARG A 54 -3.98 0.53 -8.89
N PHE A 55 -4.30 -0.76 -8.80
CA PHE A 55 -5.68 -1.25 -8.74
C PHE A 55 -6.45 -0.70 -7.54
N MET A 56 -5.81 -0.65 -6.37
CA MET A 56 -6.38 -0.08 -5.14
C MET A 56 -6.57 1.44 -5.26
N GLN A 57 -5.56 2.16 -5.77
CA GLN A 57 -5.61 3.61 -5.97
C GLN A 57 -6.71 4.04 -6.95
N MET A 58 -6.96 3.26 -8.01
CA MET A 58 -8.07 3.50 -8.94
C MET A 58 -9.45 3.36 -8.28
N ARG A 59 -9.54 2.67 -7.14
CA ARG A 59 -10.77 2.48 -6.36
C ARG A 59 -10.83 3.35 -5.10
N ALA A 60 -9.97 4.37 -5.00
CA ALA A 60 -9.91 5.26 -3.85
C ALA A 60 -11.24 6.00 -3.55
N GLU A 61 -12.20 6.04 -4.50
CA GLU A 61 -13.55 6.56 -4.23
C GLU A 61 -14.36 5.64 -3.32
N ASN A 62 -14.18 4.31 -3.45
CA ASN A 62 -14.80 3.33 -2.56
C ASN A 62 -13.97 3.15 -1.28
N PHE A 63 -12.65 3.27 -1.38
CA PHE A 63 -11.73 3.21 -0.25
C PHE A 63 -11.32 4.63 0.17
N VAL A 64 -12.22 5.32 0.85
CA VAL A 64 -12.16 6.77 1.12
C VAL A 64 -10.87 7.26 1.81
N ILE A 65 -10.15 6.38 2.51
CA ILE A 65 -8.88 6.70 3.17
C ILE A 65 -7.64 6.48 2.30
N ILE A 66 -7.77 5.87 1.12
CA ILE A 66 -6.65 5.63 0.19
C ILE A 66 -6.37 6.91 -0.61
N ARG A 67 -5.10 7.31 -0.69
CA ARG A 67 -4.68 8.41 -1.55
C ARG A 67 -4.60 7.92 -3.00
N ARG A 68 -5.19 8.67 -3.94
CA ARG A 68 -5.19 8.36 -5.40
C ARG A 68 -3.80 8.19 -6.03
N LYS A 69 -2.77 8.73 -5.38
CA LYS A 69 -1.37 8.58 -5.78
C LYS A 69 -0.55 8.36 -4.51
N ALA A 70 0.45 7.49 -4.54
CA ALA A 70 1.38 7.37 -3.43
C ALA A 70 2.31 8.60 -3.32
N VAL A 71 2.92 8.79 -2.15
CA VAL A 71 4.07 9.69 -1.98
C VAL A 71 5.26 9.14 -2.76
N GLN A 72 6.09 10.01 -3.32
CA GLN A 72 7.27 9.59 -4.07
C GLN A 72 8.20 8.72 -3.20
N GLY A 73 8.63 7.59 -3.75
CA GLY A 73 9.48 6.63 -3.03
C GLY A 73 8.72 5.63 -2.14
N TYR A 74 7.38 5.66 -2.17
CA TYR A 74 6.50 4.72 -1.47
C TYR A 74 5.52 4.08 -2.47
N ASP A 75 4.99 2.91 -2.11
CA ASP A 75 4.13 2.12 -2.99
C ASP A 75 2.65 2.52 -2.86
N ILE A 76 2.22 2.85 -1.65
CA ILE A 76 0.86 3.32 -1.34
C ILE A 76 0.89 4.36 -0.22
N SER A 77 -0.11 5.24 -0.23
CA SER A 77 -0.34 6.19 0.84
C SER A 77 -1.80 6.23 1.24
N PHE A 78 -2.05 6.36 2.54
CA PHE A 78 -3.34 6.65 3.13
C PHE A 78 -3.39 8.13 3.53
N LEU A 79 -4.56 8.75 3.38
CA LEU A 79 -4.85 10.09 3.86
C LEU A 79 -6.09 10.02 4.75
N ILE A 80 -5.88 10.14 6.05
CA ILE A 80 -6.94 10.13 7.06
C ILE A 80 -7.17 11.57 7.50
N THR A 81 -8.37 12.10 7.30
CA THR A 81 -8.76 13.46 7.71
C THR A 81 -9.61 13.40 8.98
N ASN A 82 -9.86 14.54 9.60
CA ASN A 82 -10.78 14.65 10.72
C ASN A 82 -12.19 14.12 10.37
N PHE A 83 -12.68 14.36 9.15
CA PHE A 83 -13.98 13.84 8.70
C PHE A 83 -14.07 12.32 8.77
N HIS A 84 -12.98 11.63 8.43
CA HIS A 84 -12.91 10.17 8.56
C HIS A 84 -13.02 9.73 10.02
N THR A 85 -12.37 10.44 10.95
CA THR A 85 -12.43 10.12 12.38
C THR A 85 -13.73 10.54 13.08
N GLU A 86 -14.49 11.46 12.47
CA GLU A 86 -15.83 11.84 12.92
C GLU A 86 -16.88 10.80 12.51
N GLN A 87 -16.72 10.18 11.33
CA GLN A 87 -17.66 9.20 10.78
C GLN A 87 -17.31 7.75 11.12
N MET A 88 -16.02 7.46 11.35
CA MET A 88 -15.51 6.11 11.60
C MET A 88 -14.74 6.05 12.91
N TYR A 89 -14.78 4.90 13.58
CA TYR A 89 -14.02 4.69 14.80
C TYR A 89 -12.52 4.70 14.53
N LYS A 90 -11.80 5.64 15.17
CA LYS A 90 -10.34 5.80 14.99
C LYS A 90 -9.55 4.51 15.20
N HIS A 91 -9.95 3.68 16.18
CA HIS A 91 -9.26 2.41 16.45
C HIS A 91 -9.46 1.41 15.30
N LYS A 92 -10.63 1.40 14.66
CA LYS A 92 -10.87 0.57 13.46
C LYS A 92 -10.10 1.02 12.23
N LEU A 93 -9.85 2.33 12.09
CA LEU A 93 -8.96 2.84 11.05
C LEU A 93 -7.52 2.36 11.25
N VAL A 94 -7.05 2.36 12.50
CA VAL A 94 -5.73 1.81 12.85
C VAL A 94 -5.69 0.31 12.56
N ASP A 95 -6.67 -0.45 13.04
CA ASP A 95 -6.79 -1.90 12.78
C ASP A 95 -6.76 -2.19 11.28
N PHE A 96 -7.46 -1.40 10.47
CA PHE A 96 -7.48 -1.55 9.02
C PHE A 96 -6.10 -1.33 8.38
N VAL A 97 -5.36 -0.29 8.78
CA VAL A 97 -4.03 -0.02 8.22
C VAL A 97 -3.06 -1.14 8.59
N LEU A 98 -3.12 -1.65 9.83
CA LEU A 98 -2.31 -2.79 10.26
C LEU A 98 -2.66 -4.05 9.48
N HIS A 99 -3.96 -4.37 9.37
CA HIS A 99 -4.43 -5.50 8.60
C HIS A 99 -4.03 -5.42 7.13
N PHE A 100 -4.12 -4.24 6.51
CA PHE A 100 -3.66 -4.02 5.15
C PHE A 100 -2.15 -4.32 5.00
N MET A 101 -1.33 -3.91 5.97
CA MET A 101 0.11 -4.19 5.97
C MET A 101 0.42 -5.69 6.11
N GLU A 102 -0.38 -6.43 6.88
CA GLU A 102 -0.18 -7.87 7.06
C GLU A 102 -0.62 -8.70 5.85
N GLU A 103 -1.75 -8.34 5.24
CA GLU A 103 -2.32 -9.11 4.13
C GLU A 103 -1.63 -8.85 2.80
N ILE A 104 -1.05 -7.66 2.60
CA ILE A 104 -0.49 -7.32 1.28
C ILE A 104 0.71 -8.19 0.89
N ASP A 105 1.55 -8.55 1.87
CA ASP A 105 2.70 -9.42 1.65
C ASP A 105 2.25 -10.85 1.26
N LYS A 106 1.16 -11.32 1.88
CA LYS A 106 0.55 -12.62 1.57
C LYS A 106 -0.04 -12.62 0.17
N GLU A 107 -0.84 -11.60 -0.15
CA GLU A 107 -1.50 -11.46 -1.46
C GLU A 107 -0.48 -11.38 -2.61
N ILE A 108 0.62 -10.63 -2.44
CA ILE A 108 1.70 -10.57 -3.44
C ILE A 108 2.37 -11.93 -3.63
N SER A 109 2.61 -12.64 -2.52
CA SER A 109 3.20 -13.99 -2.55
C SER A 109 2.28 -14.99 -3.26
N GLU A 110 0.98 -14.94 -2.99
CA GLU A 110 -0.03 -15.79 -3.63
C GLU A 110 -0.15 -15.49 -5.12
N MET A 111 -0.18 -14.20 -5.52
CA MET A 111 -0.18 -13.80 -6.93
C MET A 111 1.05 -14.33 -7.67
N LYS A 112 2.23 -14.28 -7.04
CA LYS A 112 3.48 -14.80 -7.63
C LYS A 112 3.41 -16.31 -7.85
N LEU A 113 2.95 -17.06 -6.85
CA LEU A 113 2.75 -18.51 -6.96
C LEU A 113 1.75 -18.85 -8.08
N ALA A 114 0.66 -18.10 -8.18
CA ALA A 114 -0.35 -18.27 -9.23
C ALA A 114 0.22 -18.02 -10.64
N VAL A 115 1.05 -16.98 -10.82
CA VAL A 115 1.73 -16.70 -12.09
C VAL A 115 2.66 -17.86 -12.47
N ASN A 116 3.48 -18.35 -11.54
CA ASN A 116 4.41 -19.45 -11.78
C ASN A 116 3.69 -20.76 -12.13
N ALA A 117 2.61 -21.08 -11.40
CA ALA A 117 1.80 -22.27 -11.68
C ALA A 117 1.17 -22.20 -13.07
N ARG A 118 0.62 -21.05 -13.46
CA ARG A 118 0.05 -20.86 -14.80
C ARG A 118 1.11 -20.94 -15.89
N ALA A 119 2.28 -20.35 -15.68
CA ALA A 119 3.38 -20.44 -16.65
C ALA A 119 3.76 -21.90 -16.92
N ARG A 120 3.88 -22.71 -15.86
CA ARG A 120 4.15 -24.15 -15.98
C ARG A 120 3.09 -24.89 -16.79
N ILE A 121 1.80 -24.69 -16.49
CA ILE A 121 0.69 -25.32 -17.20
C ILE A 121 0.73 -24.96 -18.69
N VAL A 122 0.95 -23.68 -19.01
CA VAL A 122 1.03 -23.20 -20.40
C VAL A 122 2.21 -23.83 -21.13
N SER A 123 3.38 -23.93 -20.49
CA SER A 123 4.55 -24.58 -21.08
C SER A 123 4.34 -26.07 -21.32
N GLU A 124 3.79 -26.81 -20.35
CA GLU A 124 3.49 -28.24 -20.48
C GLU A 124 2.48 -28.48 -21.61
N GLU A 125 1.41 -27.70 -21.68
CA GLU A 125 0.38 -27.84 -22.71
C GLU A 125 0.87 -27.48 -24.11
N PHE A 126 1.75 -26.47 -24.22
CA PHE A 126 2.39 -26.12 -25.49
C PHE A 126 3.30 -27.25 -25.99
N LEU A 127 4.10 -27.85 -25.12
CA LEU A 127 5.05 -28.91 -25.48
C LEU A 127 4.38 -30.24 -25.84
N LYS A 128 3.20 -30.57 -25.29
CA LYS A 128 2.43 -31.77 -25.69
C LYS A 128 2.03 -31.81 -27.18
N ARG A 129 2.05 -30.65 -27.86
CA ARG A 129 1.64 -30.52 -29.26
C ARG A 129 2.80 -30.70 -30.26
N PHE A 130 4.02 -30.87 -29.76
CA PHE A 130 5.21 -31.21 -30.54
C PHE A 130 5.60 -32.66 -30.27
#